data_AF-A0A4R0MY70-F1
#
_entry.id   AF-A0A4R0MY70-F1
#
_cell.length_a   1.000
_cell.length_b   1.000
_cell.length_c   1.000
_cell.angle_alpha   90.00
_cell.angle_beta   90.00
_cell.angle_gamma   90.00
#
_symmetry.space_group_name_H-M   'P 1'
#
loop_
_entity.id
_entity.type
_entity.pdbx_description
1 polymer ?
#
loop_
_entity_poly.entity_id
_entity_poly.type
_entity_poly.pdbx_seq_one_letter_code
_entity_poly.pdbx_strand_id
1 'polypeptide(L)'
;MKSLAIIVTHPIQYYVPLFKLLNKYCELKVFYTWGVKGAAAKYDPGFNKTVAWDVPLLEGYAYEFLTNTAKDPGSHHYNGIVNPELIETVHTFKPDVILVYGWAYKSHLAALRHFKGKTPIWFRGDSTLLDERKGFKQILRGLFLKWVYSHVDLAFYVGSANKKYFKKFGMQERQLIFTPHAIDNERFAEDRGDEAHQIRASFNIKNDDVLILFAGKLERKKNPELLLEAFIELDSSVVDRPSSLDQQEEQKEESLMTKEQGSKNKEQLDTSLAHRLSTLAEQKKKREKHPELHLLFVGNGELEEELKAKSRKQKEKLEKSFDFLPAGQIGAQDDKLEVDQGDSVKTKNEKSRLPDGQGKTNIHFMDFQNQTQMPAVYQACDLFCLPSHGPGETWGLAVNEAMACKKAALVADKVGCAQDLVAQETGLIFKSNDIDDLKQKLIALTSDKNNLSEIGKSAQQHIQNWSFKEQLKAILNQLNG
;
A
#
# COMPACT_ATOMS: atom_id res chain seq x y z
N MET A 1 23.72 18.73 -26.82
CA MET A 1 23.13 17.93 -25.73
C MET A 1 22.41 16.77 -26.39
N LYS A 2 22.48 15.54 -25.87
CA LYS A 2 21.77 14.40 -26.49
C LYS A 2 20.26 14.60 -26.38
N SER A 3 19.51 14.22 -27.41
CA SER A 3 18.04 14.35 -27.44
C SER A 3 17.34 13.02 -27.15
N LEU A 4 16.34 13.06 -26.28
CA LEU A 4 15.58 11.90 -25.82
C LEU A 4 14.08 12.11 -26.07
N ALA A 5 13.49 11.23 -26.86
CA ALA A 5 12.03 11.16 -27.02
C ALA A 5 11.46 10.13 -26.03
N ILE A 6 10.47 10.50 -25.23
CA ILE A 6 9.72 9.55 -24.39
C ILE A 6 8.33 9.36 -24.97
N ILE A 7 7.93 8.12 -25.24
CA ILE A 7 6.58 7.77 -25.68
C ILE A 7 5.86 7.08 -24.52
N VAL A 8 4.80 7.71 -24.01
CA VAL A 8 4.02 7.22 -22.87
C VAL A 8 2.55 7.60 -23.03
N THR A 9 1.64 6.88 -22.38
CA THR A 9 0.21 7.05 -22.61
C THR A 9 -0.33 8.37 -22.07
N HIS A 10 -0.02 8.69 -20.82
CA HIS A 10 -0.51 9.89 -20.13
C HIS A 10 0.47 10.29 -19.01
N PRO A 11 0.34 11.51 -18.46
CA PRO A 11 1.13 11.92 -17.30
C PRO A 11 0.79 11.04 -16.09
N ILE A 12 1.81 10.46 -15.47
CA ILE A 12 1.70 9.57 -14.30
C ILE A 12 2.62 10.12 -13.21
N GLN A 13 2.09 10.26 -11.99
CA GLN A 13 2.78 10.86 -10.84
C GLN A 13 4.11 10.18 -10.49
N TYR A 14 4.26 8.90 -10.83
CA TYR A 14 5.49 8.12 -10.60
C TYR A 14 6.51 8.20 -11.75
N TYR A 15 6.20 8.85 -12.87
CA TYR A 15 7.13 9.04 -13.99
C TYR A 15 7.56 10.50 -14.15
N VAL A 16 6.64 11.44 -13.90
CA VAL A 16 6.88 12.88 -14.09
C VAL A 16 8.11 13.41 -13.35
N PRO A 17 8.39 13.04 -12.09
CA PRO A 17 9.59 13.51 -11.40
C PRO A 17 10.89 13.12 -12.12
N LEU A 18 10.97 11.91 -12.69
CA LEU A 18 12.10 11.51 -13.53
C LEU A 18 12.21 12.39 -14.78
N PHE A 19 11.09 12.71 -15.44
CA PHE A 19 11.10 13.54 -16.65
C PHE A 19 11.62 14.95 -16.35
N LYS A 20 11.18 15.55 -15.25
CA LYS A 20 11.70 16.84 -14.75
C LYS A 20 13.21 16.80 -14.50
N LEU A 21 13.72 15.68 -13.95
CA LEU A 21 15.15 15.50 -13.72
C LEU A 21 15.93 15.34 -15.03
N LEU A 22 15.46 14.48 -15.94
CA LEU A 22 16.10 14.24 -17.24
C LEU A 22 16.22 15.51 -18.08
N ASN A 23 15.18 16.36 -18.09
CA ASN A 23 15.16 17.62 -18.84
C ASN A 23 16.29 18.59 -18.46
N LYS A 24 16.94 18.41 -17.30
CA LYS A 24 18.10 19.21 -16.89
C LYS A 24 19.41 18.77 -17.57
N TYR A 25 19.46 17.57 -18.13
CA TYR A 25 20.69 16.93 -18.62
C TYR A 25 20.61 16.49 -20.09
N CYS A 26 19.40 16.37 -20.65
CA CYS A 26 19.18 16.06 -22.05
C CYS A 26 18.11 16.96 -22.68
N GLU A 27 18.12 17.09 -24.00
CA GLU A 27 17.02 17.70 -24.74
C GLU A 27 15.86 16.69 -24.74
N LEU A 28 14.91 16.88 -23.82
CA LEU A 28 13.82 15.94 -23.60
C LEU A 28 12.53 16.43 -24.27
N LYS A 29 11.82 15.53 -24.96
CA LYS A 29 10.42 15.73 -25.32
C LYS A 29 9.58 14.48 -25.02
N VAL A 30 8.46 14.67 -24.32
CA VAL A 30 7.53 13.60 -23.94
C VAL A 30 6.29 13.64 -24.82
N PHE A 31 5.95 12.53 -25.47
CA PHE A 31 4.78 12.36 -26.33
C PHE A 31 3.71 11.58 -25.59
N TYR A 32 2.58 12.25 -25.30
CA TYR A 32 1.42 11.66 -24.64
C TYR A 32 0.41 11.12 -25.65
N THR A 33 0.34 9.80 -25.76
CA THR A 33 -0.39 9.11 -26.84
C THR A 33 -1.88 8.95 -26.57
N TRP A 34 -2.34 9.00 -25.31
CA TRP A 34 -3.77 9.08 -25.00
C TRP A 34 -4.34 10.50 -25.29
N GLY A 35 -3.47 11.49 -25.52
CA GLY A 35 -3.84 12.87 -25.80
C GLY A 35 -4.32 13.64 -24.57
N VAL A 36 -4.93 14.81 -24.79
CA VAL A 36 -5.36 15.74 -23.71
C VAL A 36 -6.33 15.07 -22.74
N LYS A 37 -7.24 14.22 -23.26
CA LYS A 37 -8.13 13.42 -22.42
C LYS A 37 -7.33 12.56 -21.45
N GLY A 38 -6.16 12.06 -21.83
CA GLY A 38 -5.17 11.38 -20.99
C GLY A 38 -4.91 12.05 -19.64
N ALA A 39 -4.78 13.38 -19.64
CA ALA A 39 -4.36 14.19 -18.49
C ALA A 39 -5.52 14.82 -17.69
N ALA A 40 -6.76 14.72 -18.17
CA ALA A 40 -7.92 15.28 -17.48
C ALA A 40 -8.30 14.46 -16.23
N ALA A 41 -9.03 15.10 -15.31
CA ALA A 41 -9.70 14.40 -14.21
C ALA A 41 -10.65 13.33 -14.77
N LYS A 42 -10.57 12.12 -14.21
CA LYS A 42 -11.31 10.96 -14.73
C LYS A 42 -11.88 10.13 -13.60
N TYR A 43 -13.04 9.56 -13.89
CA TYR A 43 -13.57 8.48 -13.08
C TYR A 43 -12.62 7.27 -13.17
N ASP A 44 -12.05 6.88 -12.03
CA ASP A 44 -11.31 5.64 -11.85
C ASP A 44 -12.28 4.60 -11.27
N PRO A 45 -12.65 3.55 -12.03
CA PRO A 45 -13.59 2.52 -11.57
C PRO A 45 -13.12 1.79 -10.31
N GLY A 46 -11.79 1.66 -10.13
CA GLY A 46 -11.23 0.95 -8.97
C GLY A 46 -11.24 1.78 -7.69
N PHE A 47 -11.29 3.11 -7.78
CA PHE A 47 -11.58 3.99 -6.64
C PHE A 47 -13.05 4.40 -6.56
N ASN A 48 -13.87 4.01 -7.54
CA ASN A 48 -15.26 4.47 -7.67
C ASN A 48 -15.40 6.01 -7.55
N LYS A 49 -14.43 6.76 -8.07
CA LYS A 49 -14.33 8.22 -7.87
C LYS A 49 -13.66 8.91 -9.05
N THR A 50 -14.02 10.17 -9.29
CA THR A 50 -13.27 11.04 -10.19
C THR A 50 -11.99 11.49 -9.50
N VAL A 51 -10.85 11.04 -10.02
CA VAL A 51 -9.52 11.40 -9.52
C VAL A 51 -8.93 12.51 -10.38
N ALA A 52 -8.54 13.59 -9.70
CA ALA A 52 -7.66 14.63 -10.22
C ALA A 52 -6.45 14.68 -9.28
N TRP A 53 -5.26 14.38 -9.79
CA TRP A 53 -4.03 14.43 -8.97
C TRP A 53 -3.72 15.89 -8.60
N ASP A 54 -3.39 16.13 -7.33
CA ASP A 54 -3.12 17.46 -6.78
C ASP A 54 -1.65 17.90 -6.91
N VAL A 55 -0.89 17.23 -7.77
CA VAL A 55 0.53 17.52 -8.03
C VAL A 55 0.73 17.95 -9.49
N PRO A 56 1.67 18.88 -9.78
CA PRO A 56 1.88 19.38 -11.14
C PRO A 56 2.52 18.32 -12.04
N LEU A 57 1.70 17.71 -12.90
CA LEU A 57 2.11 16.62 -13.77
C LEU A 57 2.74 17.07 -15.09
N LEU A 58 2.54 18.30 -15.55
CA LEU A 58 2.96 18.79 -16.88
C LEU A 58 4.02 19.90 -16.83
N GLU A 59 4.57 20.18 -15.67
CA GLU A 59 5.56 21.25 -15.49
C GLU A 59 7.00 20.72 -15.57
N GLY A 60 7.94 21.57 -16.00
CA GLY A 60 9.38 21.31 -15.88
C GLY A 60 10.02 20.41 -16.95
N TYR A 61 9.31 20.10 -18.04
CA TYR A 61 9.84 19.41 -19.21
C TYR A 61 8.97 19.69 -20.45
N ALA A 62 9.53 19.54 -21.65
CA ALA A 62 8.76 19.72 -22.89
C ALA A 62 7.91 18.47 -23.19
N TYR A 63 6.67 18.69 -23.63
CA TYR A 63 5.76 17.62 -23.99
C TYR A 63 4.86 17.97 -25.17
N GLU A 64 4.22 16.96 -25.74
CA GLU A 64 3.21 17.10 -26.78
C GLU A 64 2.08 16.09 -26.56
N PHE A 65 0.83 16.56 -26.60
CA PHE A 65 -0.33 15.69 -26.65
C PHE A 65 -0.63 15.32 -28.09
N LEU A 66 -0.66 14.02 -28.37
CA LEU A 66 -1.05 13.53 -29.69
C LEU A 66 -2.56 13.33 -29.76
N THR A 67 -3.12 13.50 -30.94
CA THR A 67 -4.52 13.23 -31.25
C THR A 67 -4.74 11.73 -31.25
N ASN A 68 -5.62 11.25 -30.37
CA ASN A 68 -6.01 9.84 -30.33
C ASN A 68 -7.31 9.63 -31.12
N THR A 69 -7.21 8.92 -32.23
CA THR A 69 -8.30 8.62 -33.19
C THR A 69 -9.02 7.28 -32.90
N ALA A 70 -8.70 6.63 -31.78
CA ALA A 70 -9.38 5.39 -31.38
C ALA A 70 -10.88 5.62 -31.18
N LYS A 71 -11.71 4.65 -31.64
CA LYS A 71 -13.17 4.68 -31.45
C LYS A 71 -13.57 4.62 -29.97
N ASP A 72 -12.84 3.83 -29.20
CA ASP A 72 -12.93 3.72 -27.74
C ASP A 72 -11.55 4.08 -27.17
N PRO A 73 -11.27 5.36 -26.86
CA PRO A 73 -9.93 5.78 -26.46
C PRO A 73 -9.65 5.49 -24.98
N GLY A 74 -8.63 4.68 -24.71
CA GLY A 74 -8.23 4.37 -23.34
C GLY A 74 -7.02 3.45 -23.22
N SER A 75 -6.48 3.36 -22.01
CA SER A 75 -5.34 2.49 -21.71
C SER A 75 -5.73 1.05 -21.36
N HIS A 76 -7.03 0.71 -21.40
CA HIS A 76 -7.60 -0.58 -21.01
C HIS A 76 -7.51 -1.67 -22.08
N HIS A 77 -7.12 -1.35 -23.32
CA HIS A 77 -7.03 -2.33 -24.42
C HIS A 77 -6.09 -1.88 -25.56
N TYR A 78 -5.71 -2.83 -26.42
CA TYR A 78 -4.71 -2.63 -27.48
C TYR A 78 -5.07 -1.56 -28.53
N ASN A 79 -6.36 -1.44 -28.86
CA ASN A 79 -6.85 -0.49 -29.87
C ASN A 79 -7.22 0.87 -29.29
N GLY A 80 -7.02 1.09 -27.98
CA GLY A 80 -7.46 2.31 -27.32
C GLY A 80 -6.55 3.52 -27.52
N ILE A 81 -5.39 3.32 -28.15
CA ILE A 81 -4.42 4.38 -28.45
C ILE A 81 -3.98 4.24 -29.91
N VAL A 82 -4.48 5.16 -30.74
CA VAL A 82 -4.22 5.25 -32.18
C VAL A 82 -3.93 6.70 -32.56
N ASN A 83 -2.66 7.02 -32.70
CA ASN A 83 -2.11 8.31 -33.12
C ASN A 83 -1.49 8.17 -34.51
N PRO A 84 -2.16 8.61 -35.59
CA PRO A 84 -1.61 8.58 -36.95
C PRO A 84 -0.30 9.36 -37.12
N GLU A 85 -0.14 10.43 -36.36
CA GLU A 85 0.95 11.40 -36.45
C GLU A 85 2.20 11.01 -35.64
N LEU A 86 2.11 10.03 -34.71
CA LEU A 86 3.19 9.73 -33.75
C LEU A 86 4.56 9.58 -34.41
N ILE A 87 4.63 8.86 -35.52
CA ILE A 87 5.90 8.62 -36.22
C ILE A 87 6.47 9.92 -36.82
N GLU A 88 5.62 10.74 -37.44
CA GLU A 88 6.03 12.00 -38.07
C GLU A 88 6.48 13.02 -37.03
N THR A 89 5.74 13.13 -35.91
CA THR A 89 6.09 14.06 -34.83
C THR A 89 7.41 13.65 -34.16
N VAL A 90 7.63 12.36 -33.91
CA VAL A 90 8.90 11.86 -33.34
C VAL A 90 10.05 12.12 -34.32
N HIS A 91 9.84 11.89 -35.63
CA HIS A 91 10.84 12.25 -36.65
C HIS A 91 11.16 13.73 -36.70
N THR A 92 10.15 14.60 -36.55
CA THR A 92 10.32 16.06 -36.54
C THR A 92 11.21 16.49 -35.36
N PHE A 93 11.07 15.85 -34.20
CA PHE A 93 11.91 16.09 -33.05
C PHE A 93 13.37 15.59 -33.21
N LYS A 94 13.62 14.64 -34.11
CA LYS A 94 14.96 14.07 -34.39
C LYS A 94 15.71 13.60 -33.14
N PRO A 95 15.14 12.68 -32.34
CA PRO A 95 15.79 12.18 -31.13
C PRO A 95 17.04 11.35 -31.44
N ASP A 96 18.08 11.47 -30.61
CA ASP A 96 19.20 10.51 -30.58
C ASP A 96 18.71 9.14 -30.09
N VAL A 97 17.74 9.11 -29.17
CA VAL A 97 17.21 7.88 -28.55
C VAL A 97 15.70 8.00 -28.29
N ILE A 98 14.97 6.90 -28.43
CA ILE A 98 13.53 6.81 -28.11
C ILE A 98 13.31 5.85 -26.94
N LEU A 99 12.71 6.33 -25.84
CA LEU A 99 12.28 5.50 -24.72
C LEU A 99 10.77 5.29 -24.75
N VAL A 100 10.34 4.04 -24.92
CA VAL A 100 8.92 3.66 -24.98
C VAL A 100 8.45 3.02 -23.67
N TYR A 101 7.38 3.57 -23.09
CA TYR A 101 6.71 3.00 -21.92
C TYR A 101 5.54 2.11 -22.38
N GLY A 102 5.73 0.80 -22.24
CA GLY A 102 4.72 -0.20 -22.60
C GLY A 102 4.52 -0.38 -24.10
N TRP A 103 4.33 -1.62 -24.54
CA TRP A 103 4.14 -1.97 -25.96
C TRP A 103 2.67 -2.23 -26.33
N ALA A 104 1.79 -2.38 -25.34
CA ALA A 104 0.46 -2.96 -25.48
C ALA A 104 -0.58 -2.07 -26.20
N TYR A 105 -0.13 -1.13 -27.02
CA TYR A 105 -0.94 -0.16 -27.75
C TYR A 105 -0.53 -0.12 -29.20
N LYS A 106 -1.51 0.01 -30.12
CA LYS A 106 -1.27 0.00 -31.56
C LYS A 106 -0.19 1.01 -31.98
N SER A 107 -0.26 2.26 -31.50
CA SER A 107 0.75 3.27 -31.83
C SER A 107 2.11 3.03 -31.19
N HIS A 108 2.18 2.50 -29.96
CA HIS A 108 3.45 2.18 -29.31
C HIS A 108 4.17 1.04 -30.05
N LEU A 109 3.45 -0.03 -30.40
CA LEU A 109 4.00 -1.12 -31.18
C LEU A 109 4.40 -0.69 -32.60
N ALA A 110 3.64 0.21 -33.22
CA ALA A 110 4.00 0.80 -34.51
C ALA A 110 5.32 1.59 -34.42
N ALA A 111 5.50 2.40 -33.37
CA ALA A 111 6.75 3.12 -33.12
C ALA A 111 7.93 2.16 -32.93
N LEU A 112 7.79 1.12 -32.09
CA LEU A 112 8.82 0.10 -31.89
C LEU A 112 9.26 -0.54 -33.22
N ARG A 113 8.29 -0.92 -34.07
CA ARG A 113 8.56 -1.52 -35.39
C ARG A 113 9.23 -0.54 -36.35
N HIS A 114 8.76 0.70 -36.39
CA HIS A 114 9.20 1.67 -37.37
C HIS A 114 10.62 2.17 -37.13
N PHE A 115 10.98 2.42 -35.88
CA PHE A 115 12.28 2.99 -35.52
C PHE A 115 13.39 1.95 -35.34
N LYS A 116 13.06 0.65 -35.29
CA LYS A 116 14.05 -0.43 -35.17
C LYS A 116 15.12 -0.30 -36.25
N GLY A 117 16.38 -0.21 -35.81
CA GLY A 117 17.56 -0.07 -36.69
C GLY A 117 17.73 1.32 -37.32
N LYS A 118 16.86 2.29 -37.01
CA LYS A 118 16.95 3.69 -37.47
C LYS A 118 17.37 4.63 -36.33
N THR A 119 16.73 4.48 -35.18
CA THR A 119 17.01 5.24 -33.95
C THR A 119 17.02 4.26 -32.80
N PRO A 120 18.03 4.26 -31.91
CA PRO A 120 18.05 3.39 -30.73
C PRO A 120 16.75 3.43 -29.93
N ILE A 121 16.22 2.25 -29.65
CA ILE A 121 14.96 2.06 -28.93
C ILE A 121 15.26 1.50 -27.55
N TRP A 122 14.96 2.30 -26.54
CA TRP A 122 14.89 1.87 -25.17
C TRP A 122 13.46 1.56 -24.76
N PHE A 123 13.31 0.65 -23.81
CA PHE A 123 11.99 0.21 -23.34
C PHE A 123 11.91 0.22 -21.82
N ARG A 124 10.75 0.62 -21.30
CA ARG A 124 10.39 0.44 -19.91
C ARG A 124 8.99 -0.15 -19.76
N GLY A 125 8.88 -1.14 -18.88
CA GLY A 125 7.64 -1.79 -18.52
C GLY A 125 7.85 -2.68 -17.30
N ASP A 126 6.77 -3.01 -16.61
CA ASP A 126 6.76 -3.62 -15.27
C ASP A 126 6.19 -5.04 -15.25
N SER A 127 5.92 -5.64 -16.42
CA SER A 127 5.38 -7.00 -16.50
C SER A 127 6.28 -8.03 -15.81
N THR A 128 5.66 -8.99 -15.12
CA THR A 128 6.35 -10.04 -14.36
C THR A 128 5.85 -11.45 -14.73
N LEU A 129 6.55 -12.48 -14.23
CA LEU A 129 6.15 -13.89 -14.37
C LEU A 129 5.42 -14.44 -13.13
N LEU A 130 5.15 -13.62 -12.11
CA LEU A 130 4.51 -14.05 -10.86
C LEU A 130 3.10 -14.62 -11.09
N ASP A 131 2.52 -14.25 -12.22
CA ASP A 131 1.10 -14.44 -12.54
C ASP A 131 0.87 -15.32 -13.76
N GLU A 132 1.91 -16.04 -14.19
CA GLU A 132 1.86 -16.81 -15.41
C GLU A 132 0.97 -18.05 -15.29
N ARG A 133 -0.13 -18.06 -16.06
CA ARG A 133 -0.97 -19.25 -16.24
C ARG A 133 -0.39 -20.14 -17.34
N LYS A 134 -0.35 -21.45 -17.10
CA LYS A 134 0.15 -22.46 -18.04
C LYS A 134 -0.86 -22.70 -19.18
N GLY A 135 -0.40 -22.82 -20.43
CA GLY A 135 -1.24 -23.30 -21.55
C GLY A 135 -0.75 -22.95 -22.96
N PHE A 136 -1.35 -23.52 -24.01
CA PHE A 136 -0.91 -23.31 -25.40
C PHE A 136 -0.97 -21.83 -25.85
N LYS A 137 -1.96 -21.06 -25.37
CA LYS A 137 -2.07 -19.61 -25.61
C LYS A 137 -0.85 -18.85 -25.09
N GLN A 138 -0.19 -19.37 -24.05
CA GLN A 138 1.03 -18.82 -23.48
C GLN A 138 2.22 -18.99 -24.42
N ILE A 139 2.29 -20.10 -25.16
CA ILE A 139 3.35 -20.35 -26.16
C ILE A 139 3.24 -19.31 -27.29
N LEU A 140 2.04 -19.14 -27.84
CA LEU A 140 1.77 -18.13 -28.88
C LEU A 140 2.07 -16.72 -28.37
N ARG A 141 1.60 -16.38 -27.15
CA ARG A 141 1.94 -15.12 -26.49
C ARG A 141 3.45 -14.96 -26.32
N GLY A 142 4.16 -16.02 -25.97
CA GLY A 142 5.61 -16.00 -25.79
C GLY A 142 6.36 -15.75 -27.09
N LEU A 143 5.96 -16.36 -28.20
CA LEU A 143 6.52 -16.07 -29.53
C LEU A 143 6.24 -14.62 -29.94
N PHE A 144 5.02 -14.15 -29.73
CA PHE A 144 4.65 -12.77 -30.00
C PHE A 144 5.47 -11.78 -29.15
N LEU A 145 5.63 -12.02 -27.85
CA LEU A 145 6.43 -11.17 -26.97
C LEU A 145 7.91 -11.19 -27.33
N LYS A 146 8.47 -12.35 -27.70
CA LYS A 146 9.84 -12.43 -28.24
C LYS A 146 9.98 -11.57 -29.50
N TRP A 147 9.00 -11.62 -30.38
CA TRP A 147 8.97 -10.76 -31.56
C TRP A 147 8.86 -9.27 -31.18
N VAL A 148 8.01 -8.89 -30.23
CA VAL A 148 7.91 -7.50 -29.73
C VAL A 148 9.26 -7.02 -29.20
N TYR A 149 9.86 -7.73 -28.25
CA TYR A 149 11.14 -7.32 -27.63
C TYR A 149 12.34 -7.42 -28.57
N SER A 150 12.23 -8.13 -29.70
CA SER A 150 13.26 -8.08 -30.74
C SER A 150 13.42 -6.69 -31.39
N HIS A 151 12.51 -5.75 -31.14
CA HIS A 151 12.61 -4.35 -31.60
C HIS A 151 13.23 -3.42 -30.56
N VAL A 152 13.63 -3.94 -29.40
CA VAL A 152 14.18 -3.16 -28.28
C VAL A 152 15.68 -3.37 -28.21
N ASP A 153 16.44 -2.28 -28.18
CA ASP A 153 17.89 -2.31 -28.06
C ASP A 153 18.30 -2.47 -26.59
N LEU A 154 17.75 -1.63 -25.69
CA LEU A 154 17.93 -1.72 -24.24
C LEU A 154 16.58 -1.72 -23.50
N ALA A 155 16.48 -2.45 -22.40
CA ALA A 155 15.34 -2.40 -21.49
C ALA A 155 15.76 -2.04 -20.07
N PHE A 156 15.04 -1.09 -19.49
CA PHE A 156 15.19 -0.64 -18.12
C PHE A 156 14.29 -1.48 -17.20
N TYR A 157 14.87 -2.47 -16.54
CA TYR A 157 14.10 -3.37 -15.69
C TYR A 157 13.97 -2.81 -14.28
N VAL A 158 12.78 -2.99 -13.71
CA VAL A 158 12.38 -2.31 -12.48
C VAL A 158 12.67 -3.09 -11.20
N GLY A 159 12.91 -4.39 -11.32
CA GLY A 159 13.26 -5.29 -10.23
C GLY A 159 13.44 -6.73 -10.72
N SER A 160 13.70 -7.66 -9.79
CA SER A 160 14.13 -9.02 -10.12
C SER A 160 13.06 -9.82 -10.89
N ALA A 161 11.79 -9.68 -10.54
CA ALA A 161 10.69 -10.36 -11.23
C ALA A 161 10.51 -9.88 -12.68
N ASN A 162 10.68 -8.58 -12.92
CA ASN A 162 10.61 -7.98 -14.24
C ASN A 162 11.85 -8.31 -15.11
N LYS A 163 13.05 -8.38 -14.50
CA LYS A 163 14.25 -8.88 -15.18
C LYS A 163 14.05 -10.30 -15.71
N LYS A 164 13.52 -11.21 -14.86
CA LYS A 164 13.19 -12.59 -15.25
C LYS A 164 12.20 -12.62 -16.42
N TYR A 165 11.20 -11.74 -16.39
CA TYR A 165 10.23 -11.60 -17.48
C TYR A 165 10.91 -11.21 -18.80
N PHE A 166 11.75 -10.16 -18.83
CA PHE A 166 12.45 -9.77 -20.06
C PHE A 166 13.35 -10.88 -20.61
N LYS A 167 14.12 -11.56 -19.74
CA LYS A 167 14.99 -12.69 -20.14
C LYS A 167 14.18 -13.82 -20.77
N LYS A 168 13.02 -14.17 -20.19
CA LYS A 168 12.12 -15.19 -20.74
C LYS A 168 11.69 -14.88 -22.18
N PHE A 169 11.46 -13.60 -22.48
CA PHE A 169 11.01 -13.14 -23.79
C PHE A 169 12.15 -12.61 -24.68
N GLY A 170 13.38 -13.08 -24.47
CA GLY A 170 14.45 -13.01 -25.47
C GLY A 170 15.44 -11.85 -25.31
N MET A 171 15.25 -10.97 -24.32
CA MET A 171 16.24 -9.93 -24.02
C MET A 171 17.49 -10.54 -23.36
N GLN A 172 18.66 -10.11 -23.82
CA GLN A 172 19.95 -10.61 -23.33
C GLN A 172 20.45 -9.78 -22.15
N GLU A 173 21.33 -10.34 -21.32
CA GLU A 173 21.83 -9.68 -20.09
C GLU A 173 22.42 -8.29 -20.36
N ARG A 174 23.22 -8.14 -21.44
CA ARG A 174 23.80 -6.86 -21.84
C ARG A 174 22.77 -5.79 -22.24
N GLN A 175 21.54 -6.20 -22.56
CA GLN A 175 20.46 -5.29 -22.93
C GLN A 175 19.63 -4.86 -21.72
N LEU A 176 19.87 -5.42 -20.54
CA LEU A 176 19.06 -5.23 -19.35
C LEU A 176 19.80 -4.32 -18.37
N ILE A 177 19.29 -3.10 -18.23
CA ILE A 177 19.84 -2.10 -17.32
C ILE A 177 18.92 -1.98 -16.11
N PHE A 178 19.47 -2.10 -14.91
CA PHE A 178 18.68 -1.93 -13.69
C PHE A 178 18.25 -0.46 -13.57
N THR A 179 16.96 -0.24 -13.35
CA THR A 179 16.40 1.09 -13.18
C THR A 179 15.18 0.95 -12.26
N PRO A 180 15.40 1.08 -10.93
CA PRO A 180 14.42 0.68 -9.93
C PRO A 180 13.08 1.38 -10.15
N HIS A 181 11.97 0.73 -9.81
CA HIS A 181 10.74 1.49 -9.57
C HIS A 181 10.94 2.42 -8.38
N ALA A 182 10.52 3.68 -8.53
CA ALA A 182 10.76 4.70 -7.54
C ALA A 182 9.51 5.56 -7.34
N ILE A 183 9.48 6.20 -6.19
CA ILE A 183 8.55 7.24 -5.80
C ILE A 183 9.36 8.50 -5.45
N ASP A 184 8.65 9.58 -5.11
CA ASP A 184 9.29 10.81 -4.63
C ASP A 184 9.69 10.63 -3.17
N ASN A 185 10.85 10.01 -2.94
CA ASN A 185 11.30 9.66 -1.58
C ASN A 185 11.39 10.89 -0.67
N GLU A 186 11.77 12.05 -1.21
CA GLU A 186 11.90 13.29 -0.45
C GLU A 186 10.53 13.77 0.04
N ARG A 187 9.52 13.77 -0.84
CA ARG A 187 8.13 14.12 -0.47
C ARG A 187 7.52 13.19 0.58
N PHE A 188 7.76 11.88 0.48
CA PHE A 188 7.24 10.93 1.46
C PHE A 188 8.03 10.94 2.79
N ALA A 189 9.29 11.36 2.77
CA ALA A 189 10.13 11.50 3.96
C ALA A 189 9.95 12.84 4.70
N GLU A 190 9.28 13.82 4.10
CA GLU A 190 8.92 15.10 4.73
C GLU A 190 8.19 14.85 6.06
N ASP A 191 8.57 15.57 7.12
CA ASP A 191 7.93 15.40 8.43
C ASP A 191 6.48 15.90 8.40
N ARG A 192 5.54 14.99 8.60
CA ARG A 192 4.09 15.26 8.68
C ARG A 192 3.54 14.74 10.01
N GLY A 193 4.37 14.75 11.05
CA GLY A 193 4.06 14.22 12.37
C GLY A 193 2.77 14.81 12.95
N ASP A 194 2.56 16.12 12.89
CA ASP A 194 1.36 16.75 13.45
C ASP A 194 0.06 16.25 12.79
N GLU A 195 0.06 16.13 11.45
CA GLU A 195 -1.08 15.60 10.69
C GLU A 195 -1.27 14.11 10.96
N ALA A 196 -0.19 13.35 11.08
CA ALA A 196 -0.23 11.94 11.47
C ALA A 196 -0.86 11.74 12.86
N HIS A 197 -0.51 12.60 13.84
CA HIS A 197 -1.14 12.58 15.17
C HIS A 197 -2.63 12.95 15.10
N GLN A 198 -3.01 13.93 14.27
CA GLN A 198 -4.41 14.29 14.06
C GLN A 198 -5.22 13.14 13.44
N ILE A 199 -4.64 12.40 12.49
CA ILE A 199 -5.25 11.19 11.92
C ILE A 199 -5.50 10.16 13.03
N ARG A 200 -4.48 9.85 13.85
CA ARG A 200 -4.64 8.90 14.98
C ARG A 200 -5.71 9.36 15.97
N ALA A 201 -5.69 10.63 16.34
CA ALA A 201 -6.67 11.22 17.26
C ALA A 201 -8.11 11.15 16.72
N SER A 202 -8.31 11.33 15.40
CA SER A 202 -9.64 11.24 14.76
C SER A 202 -10.28 9.85 14.88
N PHE A 203 -9.46 8.81 15.08
CA PHE A 203 -9.87 7.43 15.29
C PHE A 203 -9.71 6.95 16.74
N ASN A 204 -9.43 7.85 17.70
CA ASN A 204 -9.16 7.53 19.11
C ASN A 204 -8.00 6.54 19.31
N ILE A 205 -7.00 6.55 18.42
CA ILE A 205 -5.82 5.68 18.52
C ILE A 205 -4.77 6.36 19.40
N LYS A 206 -4.35 5.72 20.50
CA LYS A 206 -3.33 6.28 21.40
C LYS A 206 -1.94 6.15 20.80
N ASN A 207 -0.96 6.85 21.35
CA ASN A 207 0.41 6.82 20.84
C ASN A 207 1.13 5.48 21.09
N ASP A 208 0.75 4.74 22.12
CA ASP A 208 1.27 3.42 22.44
C ASP A 208 0.64 2.30 21.60
N ASP A 209 -0.58 2.48 21.11
CA ASP A 209 -1.29 1.50 20.26
C ASP A 209 -0.58 1.25 18.93
N VAL A 210 -0.72 0.06 18.34
CA VAL A 210 -0.12 -0.30 17.05
C VAL A 210 -1.17 -0.13 15.94
N LEU A 211 -0.86 0.70 14.94
CA LEU A 211 -1.71 0.90 13.78
C LEU A 211 -1.16 0.17 12.55
N ILE A 212 -1.93 -0.80 12.05
CA ILE A 212 -1.71 -1.48 10.77
C ILE A 212 -2.45 -0.72 9.67
N LEU A 213 -1.75 -0.39 8.59
CA LEU A 213 -2.29 0.35 7.45
C LEU A 213 -2.37 -0.53 6.20
N PHE A 214 -3.55 -0.55 5.57
CA PHE A 214 -3.70 -0.87 4.17
C PHE A 214 -4.04 0.42 3.40
N ALA A 215 -3.32 0.71 2.32
CA ALA A 215 -3.58 1.86 1.46
C ALA A 215 -3.67 1.45 -0.02
N GLY A 216 -4.81 1.74 -0.65
CA GLY A 216 -5.04 1.48 -2.06
C GLY A 216 -6.49 1.18 -2.41
N LYS A 217 -6.72 0.76 -3.65
CA LYS A 217 -8.03 0.33 -4.15
C LYS A 217 -8.55 -0.86 -3.33
N LEU A 218 -9.79 -0.80 -2.86
CA LEU A 218 -10.45 -1.90 -2.17
C LEU A 218 -11.03 -2.88 -3.20
N GLU A 219 -10.15 -3.62 -3.87
CA GLU A 219 -10.46 -4.57 -4.95
C GLU A 219 -10.01 -6.00 -4.62
N ARG A 220 -10.69 -7.02 -5.15
CA ARG A 220 -10.40 -8.45 -4.85
C ARG A 220 -8.92 -8.79 -5.00
N LYS A 221 -8.30 -8.32 -6.08
CA LYS A 221 -6.88 -8.52 -6.39
C LYS A 221 -5.94 -8.11 -5.26
N LYS A 222 -6.25 -7.01 -4.56
CA LYS A 222 -5.43 -6.50 -3.44
C LYS A 222 -5.69 -7.22 -2.13
N ASN A 223 -6.71 -8.07 -2.08
CA ASN A 223 -7.10 -8.91 -0.96
C ASN A 223 -7.20 -8.22 0.42
N PRO A 224 -7.81 -7.01 0.53
CA PRO A 224 -7.99 -6.37 1.82
C PRO A 224 -8.83 -7.22 2.80
N GLU A 225 -9.67 -8.13 2.28
CA GLU A 225 -10.48 -9.04 3.07
C GLU A 225 -9.64 -10.05 3.86
N LEU A 226 -8.59 -10.63 3.26
CA LEU A 226 -7.68 -11.54 3.97
C LEU A 226 -7.05 -10.85 5.19
N LEU A 227 -6.69 -9.57 5.06
CA LEU A 227 -6.16 -8.79 6.17
C LEU A 227 -7.22 -8.49 7.24
N LEU A 228 -8.44 -8.15 6.83
CA LEU A 228 -9.56 -7.95 7.76
C LEU A 228 -9.86 -9.23 8.53
N GLU A 229 -9.94 -10.37 7.84
CA GLU A 229 -10.21 -11.68 8.44
C GLU A 229 -9.10 -12.10 9.40
N ALA A 230 -7.83 -11.95 9.00
CA ALA A 230 -6.69 -12.19 9.88
C ALA A 230 -6.73 -11.30 11.14
N PHE A 231 -7.06 -10.02 10.98
CA PHE A 231 -7.17 -9.08 12.10
C PHE A 231 -8.29 -9.46 13.08
N ILE A 232 -9.47 -9.81 12.55
CA ILE A 232 -10.62 -10.26 13.36
C ILE A 232 -10.28 -11.54 14.13
N GLU A 233 -9.61 -12.50 13.50
CA GLU A 233 -9.19 -13.74 14.16
C GLU A 233 -8.17 -13.47 15.27
N LEU A 234 -7.20 -12.58 15.04
CA LEU A 234 -6.24 -12.16 16.06
C LEU A 234 -6.94 -11.54 17.27
N ASP A 235 -7.87 -10.62 17.05
CA ASP A 235 -8.64 -9.96 18.12
C ASP A 235 -9.51 -10.98 18.89
N SER A 236 -10.18 -11.90 18.19
CA SER A 236 -10.95 -12.96 18.83
C SER A 236 -10.09 -13.91 19.68
N SER A 237 -8.84 -14.17 19.28
CA SER A 237 -7.90 -14.99 20.05
C SER A 237 -7.35 -14.29 21.29
N VAL A 238 -7.55 -12.97 21.42
CA VAL A 238 -7.32 -12.19 22.64
C VAL A 238 -8.54 -12.29 23.56
N VAL A 239 -9.76 -12.31 23.01
CA VAL A 239 -11.02 -12.45 23.76
C VAL A 239 -11.23 -13.88 24.30
N ASP A 240 -10.80 -14.91 23.56
CA ASP A 240 -10.96 -16.34 23.95
C ASP A 240 -9.79 -16.92 24.77
N ARG A 241 -8.88 -16.08 25.30
CA ARG A 241 -7.97 -16.52 26.37
C ARG A 241 -8.59 -16.23 27.73
N PRO A 242 -9.26 -17.20 28.41
CA PRO A 242 -8.88 -17.35 29.81
C PRO A 242 -7.41 -17.71 29.76
N SER A 243 -6.52 -16.92 30.36
CA SER A 243 -5.11 -17.31 30.32
C SER A 243 -5.03 -18.73 30.88
N SER A 244 -4.32 -19.64 30.22
CA SER A 244 -4.15 -21.01 30.76
C SER A 244 -3.52 -21.00 32.15
N LEU A 245 -2.96 -19.85 32.56
CA LEU A 245 -2.56 -19.52 33.91
C LEU A 245 -3.74 -19.06 34.79
N ASP A 246 -4.75 -18.34 34.29
CA ASP A 246 -5.91 -17.87 35.07
C ASP A 246 -6.76 -19.06 35.54
N GLN A 247 -6.93 -20.10 34.72
CA GLN A 247 -7.62 -21.34 35.15
C GLN A 247 -6.79 -22.17 36.12
N GLN A 248 -5.46 -22.13 36.03
CA GLN A 248 -4.55 -22.78 36.98
C GLN A 248 -4.34 -21.95 38.26
N GLU A 249 -4.51 -20.63 38.19
CA GLU A 249 -4.40 -19.65 39.28
C GLU A 249 -5.70 -19.58 40.07
N GLU A 250 -6.89 -19.62 39.44
CA GLU A 250 -8.18 -19.78 40.15
C GLU A 250 -8.25 -21.13 40.87
N GLN A 251 -7.81 -22.22 40.22
CA GLN A 251 -7.72 -23.54 40.88
C GLN A 251 -6.65 -23.58 41.98
N LYS A 252 -5.56 -22.79 41.87
CA LYS A 252 -4.57 -22.62 42.95
C LYS A 252 -5.11 -21.74 44.07
N GLU A 253 -5.83 -20.66 43.78
CA GLU A 253 -6.45 -19.77 44.75
C GLU A 253 -7.52 -20.51 45.56
N GLU A 254 -8.40 -21.29 44.93
CA GLU A 254 -9.37 -22.15 45.64
C GLU A 254 -8.68 -23.23 46.48
N SER A 255 -7.60 -23.84 45.97
CA SER A 255 -6.80 -24.87 46.67
C SER A 255 -5.99 -24.31 47.86
N LEU A 256 -5.52 -23.06 47.77
CA LEU A 256 -4.78 -22.35 48.82
C LEU A 256 -5.72 -21.81 49.90
N MET A 257 -6.88 -21.26 49.52
CA MET A 257 -7.94 -20.82 50.43
C MET A 257 -8.47 -21.97 51.28
N THR A 258 -8.57 -23.19 50.72
CA THR A 258 -8.97 -24.40 51.47
C THR A 258 -7.85 -25.00 52.33
N LYS A 259 -6.57 -24.81 52.00
CA LYS A 259 -5.44 -25.31 52.80
C LYS A 259 -5.06 -24.40 53.97
N GLU A 260 -5.29 -23.10 53.89
CA GLU A 260 -4.85 -22.13 54.92
C GLU A 260 -5.89 -21.85 56.01
N GLN A 261 -7.12 -22.33 55.88
CA GLN A 261 -8.14 -22.32 56.96
C GLN A 261 -7.77 -23.19 58.18
N GLY A 262 -6.66 -23.94 58.13
CA GLY A 262 -6.15 -24.76 59.23
C GLY A 262 -5.07 -24.12 60.13
N SER A 263 -4.56 -22.92 59.84
CA SER A 263 -3.42 -22.33 60.57
C SER A 263 -3.81 -21.16 61.48
N LYS A 264 -3.55 -21.31 62.78
CA LYS A 264 -3.78 -20.31 63.83
C LYS A 264 -2.72 -19.20 63.76
N ASN A 265 -2.91 -18.18 62.92
CA ASN A 265 -2.42 -16.80 63.18
C ASN A 265 -2.96 -15.84 62.11
N LYS A 266 -4.03 -15.11 62.46
CA LYS A 266 -4.81 -14.27 61.54
C LYS A 266 -4.06 -13.02 61.04
N GLU A 267 -3.18 -12.45 61.87
CA GLU A 267 -2.49 -11.18 61.58
C GLU A 267 -1.30 -11.33 60.60
N GLN A 268 -0.54 -12.42 60.66
CA GLN A 268 0.53 -12.70 59.69
C GLN A 268 -0.01 -13.17 58.32
N LEU A 269 -1.22 -13.74 58.30
CA LEU A 269 -1.89 -14.22 57.09
C LEU A 269 -2.31 -13.04 56.19
N ASP A 270 -2.91 -11.99 56.77
CA ASP A 270 -3.40 -10.83 56.03
C ASP A 270 -2.28 -10.04 55.33
N THR A 271 -1.10 -9.92 55.94
CA THR A 271 0.01 -9.16 55.34
C THR A 271 0.67 -9.89 54.16
N SER A 272 0.79 -11.22 54.25
CA SER A 272 1.34 -12.08 53.19
C SER A 272 0.39 -12.17 51.99
N LEU A 273 -0.92 -12.32 52.25
CA LEU A 273 -1.95 -12.35 51.22
C LEU A 273 -2.06 -10.98 50.52
N ALA A 274 -2.07 -9.87 51.27
CA ALA A 274 -2.11 -8.52 50.71
C ALA A 274 -0.90 -8.19 49.84
N HIS A 275 0.31 -8.59 50.23
CA HIS A 275 1.51 -8.37 49.43
C HIS A 275 1.52 -9.23 48.14
N ARG A 276 1.01 -10.47 48.21
CA ARG A 276 0.87 -11.33 47.01
C ARG A 276 -0.21 -10.83 46.06
N LEU A 277 -1.35 -10.37 46.58
CA LEU A 277 -2.40 -9.71 45.79
C LEU A 277 -1.92 -8.41 45.17
N SER A 278 -1.07 -7.61 45.85
CA SER A 278 -0.48 -6.40 45.27
C SER A 278 0.50 -6.73 44.15
N THR A 279 1.30 -7.79 44.32
CA THR A 279 2.26 -8.27 43.30
C THR A 279 1.53 -8.84 42.09
N LEU A 280 0.44 -9.58 42.30
CA LEU A 280 -0.44 -10.06 41.24
C LEU A 280 -1.16 -8.90 40.54
N ALA A 281 -1.63 -7.89 41.27
CA ALA A 281 -2.21 -6.67 40.68
C ALA A 281 -1.18 -5.87 39.86
N GLU A 282 0.09 -5.84 40.28
CA GLU A 282 1.20 -5.26 39.50
C GLU A 282 1.53 -6.08 38.25
N GLN A 283 1.48 -7.41 38.33
CA GLN A 283 1.65 -8.31 37.19
C GLN A 283 0.46 -8.23 36.22
N LYS A 284 -0.77 -8.04 36.73
CA LYS A 284 -1.99 -7.79 35.95
C LYS A 284 -1.94 -6.41 35.28
N LYS A 285 -1.49 -5.37 35.98
CA LYS A 285 -1.16 -4.03 35.41
C LYS A 285 -0.04 -4.08 34.37
N LYS A 286 0.91 -5.02 34.48
CA LYS A 286 1.93 -5.26 33.45
C LYS A 286 1.39 -6.05 32.26
N ARG A 287 0.45 -6.97 32.46
CA ARG A 287 -0.29 -7.67 31.39
C ARG A 287 -1.25 -6.75 30.62
N GLU A 288 -1.77 -5.70 31.26
CA GLU A 288 -2.56 -4.62 30.64
C GLU A 288 -1.75 -3.70 29.69
N LYS A 289 -0.43 -3.88 29.55
CA LYS A 289 0.44 -3.03 28.69
C LYS A 289 0.76 -3.63 27.32
N HIS A 290 -0.08 -4.52 26.79
CA HIS A 290 0.01 -4.83 25.36
C HIS A 290 -0.66 -3.71 24.57
N PRO A 291 0.05 -3.09 23.60
CA PRO A 291 -0.54 -2.02 22.81
C PRO A 291 -1.78 -2.53 22.09
N GLU A 292 -2.88 -1.77 22.09
CA GLU A 292 -4.06 -2.18 21.32
C GLU A 292 -3.70 -2.18 19.83
N LEU A 293 -4.20 -3.18 19.11
CA LEU A 293 -4.02 -3.26 17.67
C LEU A 293 -5.18 -2.54 16.99
N HIS A 294 -4.86 -1.70 16.01
CA HIS A 294 -5.82 -1.07 15.11
C HIS A 294 -5.50 -1.40 13.65
N LEU A 295 -6.54 -1.46 12.83
CA LEU A 295 -6.45 -1.63 11.39
C LEU A 295 -7.13 -0.46 10.68
N LEU A 296 -6.42 0.22 9.80
CA LEU A 296 -6.95 1.30 8.97
C LEU A 296 -6.88 0.92 7.49
N PHE A 297 -8.04 0.93 6.83
CA PHE A 297 -8.15 0.86 5.38
C PHE A 297 -8.27 2.27 4.80
N VAL A 298 -7.37 2.62 3.88
CA VAL A 298 -7.38 3.91 3.18
C VAL A 298 -7.59 3.71 1.69
N GLY A 299 -8.67 4.29 1.18
CA GLY A 299 -9.06 4.21 -0.21
C GLY A 299 -10.54 3.86 -0.37
N ASN A 300 -10.93 3.68 -1.63
CA ASN A 300 -12.27 3.29 -2.03
C ASN A 300 -12.16 2.09 -2.99
N GLY A 301 -13.27 1.40 -3.23
CA GLY A 301 -13.31 0.32 -4.21
C GLY A 301 -14.55 -0.57 -4.08
N GLU A 302 -14.64 -1.58 -4.95
CA GLU A 302 -15.79 -2.49 -5.03
C GLU A 302 -16.08 -3.26 -3.73
N LEU A 303 -15.06 -3.46 -2.88
CA LEU A 303 -15.17 -4.20 -1.63
C LEU A 303 -15.47 -3.34 -0.41
N GLU A 304 -15.55 -2.03 -0.56
CA GLU A 304 -15.66 -1.10 0.56
C GLU A 304 -16.85 -1.41 1.48
N GLU A 305 -18.03 -1.57 0.90
CA GLU A 305 -19.24 -1.88 1.67
C GLU A 305 -19.22 -3.29 2.28
N GLU A 306 -18.60 -4.26 1.60
CA GLU A 306 -18.44 -5.62 2.13
C GLU A 306 -17.52 -5.63 3.36
N LEU A 307 -16.38 -4.93 3.29
CA LEU A 307 -15.44 -4.80 4.40
C LEU A 307 -16.08 -4.10 5.60
N LYS A 308 -16.79 -2.99 5.37
CA LYS A 308 -17.52 -2.27 6.42
C LYS A 308 -18.61 -3.15 7.05
N ALA A 309 -19.36 -3.92 6.25
CA ALA A 309 -20.37 -4.83 6.75
C ALA A 309 -19.78 -5.98 7.59
N LYS A 310 -18.67 -6.58 7.14
CA LYS A 310 -17.93 -7.60 7.92
C LYS A 310 -17.43 -7.02 9.26
N SER A 311 -16.89 -5.80 9.25
CA SER A 311 -16.43 -5.11 10.46
C SER A 311 -17.57 -4.84 11.47
N ARG A 312 -18.75 -4.41 11.00
CA ARG A 312 -19.93 -4.17 11.86
C ARG A 312 -20.47 -5.46 12.50
N LYS A 313 -20.50 -6.57 11.74
CA LYS A 313 -20.91 -7.88 12.29
C LYS A 313 -20.00 -8.34 13.43
N GLN A 314 -18.69 -8.09 13.31
CA GLN A 314 -17.75 -8.40 14.39
C GLN A 314 -18.04 -7.59 15.64
N LYS A 315 -18.36 -6.31 15.48
CA LYS A 315 -18.76 -5.43 16.57
C LYS A 315 -20.00 -5.94 17.31
N GLU A 316 -21.06 -6.28 16.56
CA GLU A 316 -22.29 -6.82 17.15
C GLU A 316 -22.04 -8.14 17.90
N LYS A 317 -21.12 -8.98 17.41
CA LYS A 317 -20.72 -10.22 18.08
C LYS A 317 -19.98 -9.94 19.39
N LEU A 318 -19.08 -8.95 19.40
CA LEU A 318 -18.36 -8.51 20.60
C LEU A 318 -19.33 -7.92 21.62
N GLU A 319 -20.20 -6.98 21.24
CA GLU A 319 -21.19 -6.36 22.13
C GLU A 319 -22.10 -7.42 22.79
N LYS A 320 -22.61 -8.39 22.01
CA LYS A 320 -23.42 -9.51 22.54
C LYS A 320 -22.65 -10.47 23.45
N SER A 321 -21.31 -10.54 23.34
CA SER A 321 -20.50 -11.38 24.22
C SER A 321 -20.30 -10.75 25.61
N PHE A 322 -20.40 -9.43 25.73
CA PHE A 322 -20.33 -8.71 27.01
C PHE A 322 -21.66 -8.69 27.78
N ASP A 323 -22.79 -8.93 27.11
CA ASP A 323 -24.13 -9.01 27.73
C ASP A 323 -24.35 -10.26 28.61
N PHE A 324 -23.36 -11.15 28.75
CA PHE A 324 -23.43 -12.35 29.60
C PHE A 324 -22.84 -12.18 31.02
N LEU A 325 -22.45 -10.98 31.45
CA LEU A 325 -22.17 -10.72 32.86
C LEU A 325 -23.48 -10.38 33.60
N PRO A 326 -23.90 -11.13 34.62
CA PRO A 326 -25.13 -10.84 35.34
C PRO A 326 -24.98 -9.47 36.02
N ALA A 327 -25.76 -8.50 35.56
CA ALA A 327 -25.85 -7.19 36.18
C ALA A 327 -26.35 -7.36 37.62
N GLY A 328 -25.42 -7.21 38.57
CA GLY A 328 -25.76 -6.89 39.95
C GLY A 328 -26.56 -5.60 39.97
N GLN A 329 -27.76 -5.68 40.52
CA GLN A 329 -28.74 -4.59 40.64
C GLN A 329 -28.11 -3.31 41.20
N ILE A 330 -28.10 -2.24 40.40
CA ILE A 330 -28.18 -0.87 40.91
C ILE A 330 -29.21 -0.16 40.02
N GLY A 331 -30.31 0.27 40.64
CA GLY A 331 -31.46 0.86 39.96
C GLY A 331 -31.39 2.37 39.81
N ALA A 332 -32.42 2.85 39.08
CA ALA A 332 -32.85 4.24 38.90
C ALA A 332 -31.90 5.13 38.06
N GLN A 333 -32.36 6.00 37.16
CA GLN A 333 -33.66 6.65 36.99
C GLN A 333 -33.72 7.24 35.58
N ASP A 334 -34.85 7.09 34.90
CA ASP A 334 -35.16 7.73 33.63
C ASP A 334 -35.27 9.26 33.83
N ASP A 335 -34.58 10.04 33.01
CA ASP A 335 -34.96 11.42 32.72
C ASP A 335 -34.97 11.65 31.21
N LYS A 336 -36.19 11.85 30.69
CA LYS A 336 -36.50 12.35 29.35
C LYS A 336 -36.25 13.85 29.34
N LEU A 337 -35.57 14.38 28.31
CA LEU A 337 -35.74 15.78 27.91
C LEU A 337 -35.64 15.94 26.39
N GLU A 338 -36.49 16.85 25.92
CA GLU A 338 -37.02 17.03 24.57
C GLU A 338 -36.05 17.65 23.54
N VAL A 339 -36.42 17.44 22.28
CA VAL A 339 -35.86 18.00 21.05
C VAL A 339 -36.44 19.41 20.84
N ASP A 340 -35.59 20.39 20.51
CA ASP A 340 -36.03 21.64 19.87
C ASP A 340 -35.24 21.90 18.57
N GLN A 341 -35.98 22.34 17.55
CA GLN A 341 -35.51 22.63 16.19
C GLN A 341 -35.04 24.08 16.07
N GLY A 342 -33.96 24.31 15.32
CA GLY A 342 -33.56 25.65 14.92
C GLY A 342 -32.52 25.64 13.80
N ASP A 343 -32.99 25.87 12.57
CA ASP A 343 -32.19 26.06 11.36
C ASP A 343 -31.29 27.31 11.42
N SER A 344 -30.04 27.21 10.94
CA SER A 344 -29.46 28.26 10.08
C SER A 344 -28.27 27.77 9.24
N VAL A 345 -28.15 28.40 8.07
CA VAL A 345 -27.55 27.93 6.82
C VAL A 345 -26.13 28.52 6.59
N LYS A 346 -25.23 27.66 6.07
CA LYS A 346 -24.03 27.89 5.21
C LYS A 346 -22.76 28.56 5.77
N THR A 347 -21.67 27.78 5.71
CA THR A 347 -20.46 28.10 4.92
C THR A 347 -19.85 26.80 4.34
N LYS A 348 -19.62 26.76 3.02
CA LYS A 348 -18.97 25.63 2.33
C LYS A 348 -17.46 25.75 2.49
N ASN A 349 -16.89 25.01 3.44
CA ASN A 349 -15.53 24.52 3.36
C ASN A 349 -15.62 23.01 3.09
N GLU A 350 -14.96 22.51 2.04
CA GLU A 350 -14.81 21.08 1.79
C GLU A 350 -13.91 20.46 2.89
N LYS A 351 -14.48 20.28 4.07
CA LYS A 351 -13.94 19.37 5.09
C LYS A 351 -14.36 17.96 4.68
N SER A 352 -13.36 17.10 4.51
CA SER A 352 -13.51 15.64 4.52
C SER A 352 -14.52 15.25 5.59
N ARG A 353 -15.56 14.49 5.21
CA ARG A 353 -16.56 13.99 6.16
C ARG A 353 -15.84 13.21 7.26
N LEU A 354 -15.97 13.67 8.50
CA LEU A 354 -15.54 12.94 9.69
C LEU A 354 -16.31 11.62 9.77
N PRO A 355 -15.69 10.51 10.19
CA PRO A 355 -16.39 9.23 10.35
C PRO A 355 -17.43 9.31 11.47
N ASP A 356 -18.60 8.71 11.22
CA ASP A 356 -19.70 8.57 12.18
C ASP A 356 -19.20 7.91 13.48
N GLY A 357 -19.52 8.55 14.61
CA GLY A 357 -19.28 8.00 15.93
C GLY A 357 -20.07 6.70 16.12
N GLN A 358 -19.37 5.57 16.15
CA GLN A 358 -19.96 4.25 16.36
C GLN A 358 -18.99 3.47 17.26
N GLY A 359 -19.46 3.00 18.44
CA GLY A 359 -18.74 2.28 19.52
C GLY A 359 -17.49 1.42 19.18
N LYS A 360 -16.61 1.25 20.18
CA LYS A 360 -15.23 0.70 20.10
C LYS A 360 -15.08 -0.50 19.15
N THR A 361 -14.68 -0.23 17.92
CA THR A 361 -14.03 -1.22 17.04
C THR A 361 -12.66 -0.70 16.68
N ASN A 362 -11.65 -1.57 16.71
CA ASN A 362 -10.30 -1.18 16.32
C ASN A 362 -10.07 -1.31 14.80
N ILE A 363 -11.15 -1.28 14.00
CA ILE A 363 -11.13 -1.34 12.54
C ILE A 363 -11.70 -0.03 12.01
N HIS A 364 -10.92 0.65 11.18
CA HIS A 364 -11.14 2.02 10.73
C HIS A 364 -11.11 2.11 9.21
N PHE A 365 -11.83 3.08 8.66
CA PHE A 365 -11.89 3.35 7.22
C PHE A 365 -11.70 4.84 6.96
N MET A 366 -10.89 5.16 5.95
CA MET A 366 -10.69 6.52 5.46
C MET A 366 -10.81 6.50 3.93
N ASP A 367 -11.54 7.48 3.40
CA ASP A 367 -11.71 7.65 1.95
C ASP A 367 -10.37 7.87 1.23
N PHE A 368 -10.40 7.75 -0.10
CA PHE A 368 -9.29 8.13 -0.98
C PHE A 368 -8.65 9.46 -0.58
N GLN A 369 -7.34 9.41 -0.33
CA GLN A 369 -6.49 10.56 -0.09
C GLN A 369 -5.63 10.85 -1.33
N ASN A 370 -5.42 12.13 -1.60
CA ASN A 370 -4.61 12.56 -2.75
C ASN A 370 -3.12 12.59 -2.40
N GLN A 371 -2.26 12.80 -3.39
CA GLN A 371 -0.82 12.62 -3.27
C GLN A 371 -0.22 13.50 -2.16
N THR A 372 -0.68 14.74 -1.98
CA THR A 372 -0.14 15.62 -0.93
C THR A 372 -0.44 15.16 0.51
N GLN A 373 -1.49 14.36 0.72
CA GLN A 373 -1.92 13.88 2.03
C GLN A 373 -1.36 12.50 2.37
N MET A 374 -1.03 11.68 1.36
CA MET A 374 -0.52 10.32 1.58
C MET A 374 0.69 10.24 2.53
N PRO A 375 1.69 11.15 2.54
CA PRO A 375 2.78 11.10 3.51
C PRO A 375 2.31 11.12 4.97
N ALA A 376 1.33 11.95 5.32
CA ALA A 376 0.76 12.00 6.67
C ALA A 376 0.04 10.68 7.04
N VAL A 377 -0.71 10.11 6.08
CA VAL A 377 -1.40 8.82 6.24
C VAL A 377 -0.42 7.70 6.54
N TYR A 378 0.65 7.58 5.75
CA TYR A 378 1.69 6.58 5.99
C TYR A 378 2.37 6.83 7.32
N GLN A 379 2.66 8.08 7.67
CA GLN A 379 3.33 8.43 8.93
C GLN A 379 2.49 8.12 10.18
N ALA A 380 1.15 8.09 10.07
CA ALA A 380 0.25 7.72 11.16
C ALA A 380 0.35 6.25 11.57
N CYS A 381 0.77 5.35 10.67
CA CYS A 381 0.83 3.92 10.95
C CYS A 381 2.16 3.47 11.58
N ASP A 382 2.16 2.25 12.09
CA ASP A 382 3.34 1.57 12.65
C ASP A 382 3.79 0.40 11.75
N LEU A 383 2.83 -0.23 11.05
CA LEU A 383 3.05 -1.30 10.08
C LEU A 383 2.22 -1.06 8.81
N PHE A 384 2.84 -1.15 7.63
CA PHE A 384 2.12 -1.18 6.36
C PHE A 384 1.93 -2.62 5.88
N CYS A 385 0.71 -2.99 5.48
CA CYS A 385 0.41 -4.34 4.98
C CYS A 385 -0.17 -4.30 3.56
N LEU A 386 0.43 -5.05 2.63
CA LEU A 386 -0.05 -5.23 1.26
C LEU A 386 -0.30 -6.71 0.95
N PRO A 387 -1.55 -7.19 1.10
CA PRO A 387 -1.90 -8.60 0.98
C PRO A 387 -2.27 -9.06 -0.44
N SER A 388 -1.89 -8.32 -1.49
CA SER A 388 -2.29 -8.61 -2.88
C SER A 388 -1.98 -10.05 -3.29
N HIS A 389 -2.99 -10.76 -3.78
CA HIS A 389 -2.91 -12.21 -3.97
C HIS A 389 -2.44 -12.67 -5.35
N GLY A 390 -2.25 -11.74 -6.29
CA GLY A 390 -1.96 -11.99 -7.70
C GLY A 390 -3.08 -12.77 -8.44
N PRO A 391 -3.38 -12.46 -9.71
CA PRO A 391 -2.51 -11.73 -10.61
C PRO A 391 -2.72 -10.22 -10.71
N GLY A 392 -1.64 -9.52 -11.06
CA GLY A 392 -1.61 -8.14 -11.55
C GLY A 392 -0.92 -7.12 -10.65
N GLU A 393 -0.42 -7.49 -9.47
CA GLU A 393 0.35 -6.57 -8.61
C GLU A 393 1.82 -6.58 -9.06
N THR A 394 2.05 -5.96 -10.22
CA THR A 394 3.33 -6.00 -10.96
C THR A 394 4.50 -5.43 -10.18
N TRP A 395 4.26 -4.48 -9.28
CA TRP A 395 5.27 -3.92 -8.39
C TRP A 395 4.75 -3.71 -6.96
N GLY A 396 3.78 -2.82 -6.75
CA GLY A 396 3.30 -2.43 -5.41
C GLY A 396 3.97 -1.17 -4.85
N LEU A 397 3.90 -0.04 -5.57
CA LEU A 397 4.55 1.23 -5.18
C LEU A 397 4.16 1.75 -3.79
N ALA A 398 3.00 1.37 -3.27
CA ALA A 398 2.58 1.68 -1.91
C ALA A 398 3.57 1.17 -0.84
N VAL A 399 4.33 0.11 -1.15
CA VAL A 399 5.44 -0.37 -0.29
C VAL A 399 6.59 0.62 -0.32
N ASN A 400 6.99 1.13 -1.49
CA ASN A 400 8.02 2.17 -1.58
C ASN A 400 7.62 3.42 -0.76
N GLU A 401 6.35 3.83 -0.85
CA GLU A 401 5.81 4.98 -0.12
C GLU A 401 5.89 4.77 1.40
N ALA A 402 5.42 3.62 1.89
CA ALA A 402 5.51 3.25 3.30
C ALA A 402 6.96 3.25 3.82
N MET A 403 7.88 2.64 3.08
CA MET A 403 9.29 2.60 3.46
C MET A 403 9.93 3.99 3.50
N ALA A 404 9.59 4.87 2.55
CA ALA A 404 10.08 6.25 2.55
C ALA A 404 9.60 7.04 3.79
N CYS A 405 8.40 6.72 4.27
CA CYS A 405 7.83 7.21 5.53
C CYS A 405 8.35 6.50 6.80
N LYS A 406 9.43 5.71 6.73
CA LYS A 406 10.01 4.95 7.85
C LYS A 406 9.07 3.89 8.43
N LYS A 407 8.31 3.18 7.59
CA LYS A 407 7.37 2.15 8.04
C LYS A 407 7.82 0.75 7.65
N ALA A 408 7.70 -0.18 8.59
CA ALA A 408 7.88 -1.60 8.33
C ALA A 408 6.83 -2.10 7.33
N ALA A 409 7.18 -3.10 6.53
CA ALA A 409 6.30 -3.63 5.49
C ALA A 409 5.99 -5.13 5.67
N LEU A 410 4.72 -5.48 5.69
CA LEU A 410 4.24 -6.86 5.62
C LEU A 410 3.61 -7.09 4.24
N VAL A 411 4.22 -7.94 3.41
CA VAL A 411 3.90 -7.99 1.97
C VAL A 411 3.69 -9.43 1.51
N ALA A 412 2.65 -9.67 0.70
CA ALA A 412 2.43 -10.99 0.12
C ALA A 412 3.50 -11.37 -0.92
N ASP A 413 3.86 -12.65 -1.00
CA ASP A 413 4.90 -13.21 -1.87
C ASP A 413 4.66 -13.03 -3.39
N LYS A 414 3.46 -12.63 -3.79
CA LYS A 414 3.09 -12.33 -5.18
C LYS A 414 3.09 -10.85 -5.54
N VAL A 415 3.43 -9.97 -4.60
CA VAL A 415 3.68 -8.56 -4.89
C VAL A 415 5.03 -8.42 -5.56
N GLY A 416 5.08 -7.72 -6.71
CA GLY A 416 6.29 -7.62 -7.53
C GLY A 416 7.55 -7.14 -6.81
N CYS A 417 7.41 -6.25 -5.83
CA CYS A 417 8.52 -5.70 -5.06
C CYS A 417 8.95 -6.58 -3.87
N ALA A 418 8.20 -7.63 -3.51
CA ALA A 418 8.40 -8.36 -2.25
C ALA A 418 9.84 -8.89 -2.12
N GLN A 419 10.34 -9.60 -3.14
CA GLN A 419 11.69 -10.18 -3.12
C GLN A 419 12.82 -9.14 -3.19
N ASP A 420 12.53 -7.91 -3.61
CA ASP A 420 13.52 -6.86 -3.85
C ASP A 420 13.58 -5.84 -2.69
N LEU A 421 12.44 -5.56 -2.06
CA LEU A 421 12.31 -4.54 -1.01
C LEU A 421 12.20 -5.12 0.40
N VAL A 422 11.62 -6.30 0.55
CA VAL A 422 11.25 -6.83 1.87
C VAL A 422 12.25 -7.91 2.31
N ALA A 423 13.00 -7.60 3.36
CA ALA A 423 13.91 -8.49 4.07
C ALA A 423 13.62 -8.38 5.57
N GLN A 424 14.24 -9.23 6.41
CA GLN A 424 13.98 -9.23 7.86
C GLN A 424 14.19 -7.85 8.51
N GLU A 425 15.12 -7.07 7.96
CA GLU A 425 15.47 -5.73 8.43
C GLU A 425 14.45 -4.68 8.00
N THR A 426 13.64 -4.92 6.97
CA THR A 426 12.66 -3.96 6.43
C THR A 426 11.20 -4.39 6.61
N GLY A 427 10.96 -5.63 7.04
CA GLY A 427 9.63 -6.18 7.26
C GLY A 427 9.58 -7.71 7.12
N LEU A 428 8.43 -8.25 6.70
CA LEU A 428 8.26 -9.69 6.45
C LEU A 428 7.46 -9.95 5.18
N ILE A 429 7.79 -11.06 4.52
CA ILE A 429 6.99 -11.62 3.42
C ILE A 429 6.12 -12.75 3.99
N PHE A 430 4.86 -12.79 3.57
CA PHE A 430 3.95 -13.89 3.87
C PHE A 430 3.42 -14.51 2.56
N LYS A 431 2.95 -15.75 2.64
CA LYS A 431 2.43 -16.49 1.50
C LYS A 431 1.04 -15.99 1.11
N SER A 432 0.87 -15.62 -0.16
CA SER A 432 -0.41 -15.12 -0.68
C SER A 432 -1.57 -16.12 -0.49
N ASN A 433 -2.72 -15.60 -0.05
CA ASN A 433 -3.93 -16.37 0.31
C ASN A 433 -3.76 -17.32 1.51
N ASP A 434 -2.70 -17.18 2.30
CA ASP A 434 -2.47 -17.98 3.49
C ASP A 434 -2.73 -17.14 4.75
N ILE A 435 -3.94 -17.28 5.30
CA ILE A 435 -4.37 -16.50 6.47
C ILE A 435 -3.55 -16.82 7.71
N ASP A 436 -3.13 -18.08 7.88
CA ASP A 436 -2.36 -18.51 9.05
C ASP A 436 -0.95 -17.95 9.01
N ASP A 437 -0.28 -17.99 7.86
CA ASP A 437 1.03 -17.35 7.70
C ASP A 437 0.91 -15.82 7.90
N LEU A 438 -0.12 -15.17 7.33
CA LEU A 438 -0.37 -13.74 7.55
C LEU A 438 -0.51 -13.41 9.05
N LYS A 439 -1.33 -14.16 9.80
CA LYS A 439 -1.50 -13.97 11.25
C LYS A 439 -0.19 -14.16 12.00
N GLN A 440 0.57 -15.20 11.68
CA GLN A 440 1.87 -15.45 12.33
C GLN A 440 2.85 -14.29 12.10
N LYS A 441 2.90 -13.73 10.89
CA LYS A 441 3.75 -12.57 10.59
C LYS A 441 3.25 -11.29 11.25
N LEU A 442 1.93 -11.10 11.32
CA LEU A 442 1.32 -9.99 12.07
C LEU A 442 1.73 -10.06 13.55
N ILE A 443 1.52 -11.19 14.22
CA ILE A 443 1.93 -11.39 15.63
C ILE A 443 3.42 -11.11 15.81
N ALA A 444 4.27 -11.65 14.94
CA ALA A 444 5.72 -11.45 15.04
C ALA A 444 6.09 -9.96 14.98
N LEU A 445 5.52 -9.21 14.03
CA LEU A 445 5.82 -7.79 13.81
C LEU A 445 5.18 -6.89 14.88
N THR A 446 3.98 -7.20 15.35
CA THR A 446 3.24 -6.32 16.26
C THR A 446 3.46 -6.61 17.74
N SER A 447 4.25 -7.64 18.06
CA SER A 447 4.61 -8.02 19.45
C SER A 447 5.40 -6.95 20.21
N ASP A 448 6.20 -6.15 19.49
CA ASP A 448 6.96 -5.03 20.05
C ASP A 448 6.93 -3.83 19.10
N LYS A 449 6.22 -2.78 19.52
CA LYS A 449 6.10 -1.54 18.76
C LYS A 449 7.44 -0.82 18.55
N ASN A 450 8.37 -0.91 19.50
CA ASN A 450 9.70 -0.28 19.33
C ASN A 450 10.49 -0.96 18.21
N ASN A 451 10.37 -2.28 18.10
CA ASN A 451 10.99 -3.05 17.01
C ASN A 451 10.45 -2.62 15.64
N LEU A 452 9.15 -2.34 15.50
CA LEU A 452 8.58 -1.78 14.26
C LEU A 452 9.23 -0.46 13.85
N SER A 453 9.56 0.40 14.81
CA SER A 453 10.25 1.67 14.55
C SER A 453 11.66 1.45 13.98
N GLU A 454 12.42 0.50 14.54
CA GLU A 454 13.77 0.15 14.05
C GLU A 454 13.74 -0.50 12.66
N ILE A 455 12.79 -1.41 12.42
CA ILE A 455 12.55 -1.99 11.09
C ILE A 455 12.20 -0.88 10.09
N GLY A 456 11.34 0.05 10.48
CA GLY A 456 10.94 1.20 9.66
C GLY A 456 12.11 2.11 9.28
N LYS A 457 13.04 2.39 10.22
CA LYS A 457 14.27 3.16 9.93
C LYS A 457 15.15 2.43 8.91
N SER A 458 15.32 1.13 9.07
CA SER A 458 16.08 0.29 8.14
C SER A 458 15.43 0.24 6.76
N ALA A 459 14.10 0.17 6.70
CA ALA A 459 13.32 0.26 5.46
C ALA A 459 13.53 1.62 4.74
N GLN A 460 13.55 2.73 5.48
CA GLN A 460 13.83 4.05 4.90
C GLN A 460 15.25 4.14 4.32
N GLN A 461 16.23 3.53 4.98
CA GLN A 461 17.60 3.48 4.45
C GLN A 461 17.66 2.66 3.16
N HIS A 462 17.01 1.50 3.13
CA HIS A 462 16.96 0.62 1.95
C HIS A 462 16.33 1.32 0.74
N ILE A 463 15.20 2.01 0.94
CA ILE A 463 14.45 2.63 -0.17
C ILE A 463 15.17 3.82 -0.82
N GLN A 464 16.23 4.38 -0.20
CA GLN A 464 17.02 5.45 -0.83
C GLN A 464 17.68 5.00 -2.14
N ASN A 465 18.02 3.71 -2.25
CA ASN A 465 18.56 3.10 -3.47
C ASN A 465 17.48 2.82 -4.53
N TRP A 466 16.22 3.12 -4.24
CA TRP A 466 15.06 2.95 -5.11
C TRP A 466 14.45 4.33 -5.44
N SER A 467 15.28 5.21 -5.99
CA SER A 467 14.96 6.63 -6.16
C SER A 467 15.04 7.07 -7.63
N PHE A 468 14.44 8.22 -7.94
CA PHE A 468 14.59 8.85 -9.26
C PHE A 468 16.04 9.23 -9.59
N LYS A 469 16.89 9.45 -8.57
CA LYS A 469 18.33 9.72 -8.76
C LYS A 469 19.05 8.51 -9.36
N GLU A 470 18.75 7.31 -8.86
CA GLU A 470 19.29 6.06 -9.42
C GLU A 470 18.75 5.80 -10.84
N GLN A 471 17.47 6.10 -11.10
CA GLN A 471 16.92 6.00 -12.45
C GLN A 471 17.61 6.97 -13.42
N LEU A 472 17.79 8.23 -13.02
CA LEU A 472 18.49 9.25 -13.79
C LEU A 472 19.90 8.80 -14.13
N LYS A 473 20.67 8.35 -13.13
CA LYS A 473 22.04 7.86 -13.30
C LYS A 473 22.12 6.71 -14.32
N ALA A 474 21.22 5.72 -14.20
CA ALA A 474 21.18 4.59 -15.12
C ALA A 474 20.93 5.05 -16.57
N ILE A 475 19.97 5.95 -16.77
CA ILE A 475 19.59 6.46 -18.09
C ILE A 475 20.71 7.33 -18.69
N LEU A 476 21.28 8.26 -17.92
CA LEU A 476 22.35 9.14 -18.40
C LEU A 476 23.64 8.38 -18.75
N ASN A 477 23.96 7.33 -18.01
CA ASN A 477 25.10 6.48 -18.34
C ASN A 477 24.94 5.82 -19.73
N GLN A 478 23.72 5.44 -20.11
CA GLN A 478 23.44 4.90 -21.44
C GLN A 478 23.32 5.98 -22.51
N LEU A 479 22.95 7.21 -22.14
CA LEU A 479 22.78 8.30 -23.09
C LEU A 479 24.12 8.92 -23.50
N ASN A 480 25.09 8.89 -22.58
CA ASN A 480 26.41 9.50 -22.73
C ASN A 480 27.52 8.51 -23.15
N GLY A 481 27.28 7.20 -22.98
CA GLY A 481 28.17 6.13 -23.45
C GLY A 481 27.80 5.70 -24.86
#